data_AF-A0A3D5S3K5-F1
#
_entry.id   AF-A0A3D5S3K5-F1
#
_cell.length_a   1.000
_cell.length_b   1.000
_cell.length_c   1.000
_cell.angle_alpha   90.00
_cell.angle_beta   90.00
_cell.angle_gamma   90.00
#
_symmetry.space_group_name_H-M   'P 1'
#
loop_
_entity.id
_entity.type
_entity.pdbx_description
1 polymer ?
#
loop_
_entity_poly.entity_id
_entity_poly.type
_entity_poly.pdbx_seq_one_letter_code
_entity_poly.pdbx_strand_id
1 'polypeptide(L)'
;MWSVGKPITTGQEYIESLRNRELSVYLFGEQIDDPVEHPIIRPSINALAATYDLAQTNPDLAASVSPYTGEKINRFLHIAENADDLILQNKMQRKLGQLTGTCFQRCVGMDAINSLHSVTYDMDQKYQSDYHQKFLSFLTMVQHGGFVISGAMTDVKGNRNLLPHQQSDPDLYVRVVDRNEDGVFIRGAKAHQTGCINSHWLIVMPTLRLTEKDKTYAIVGAIPVDAKGITYIYGRQSSETRHMEESTIDTGNQKFS
;
A
#
# COMPACT_ATOMS: atom_id res chain seq x y z
N MET A 1 8.20 -11.42 -9.38
CA MET A 1 8.47 -11.53 -7.94
C MET A 1 9.68 -10.65 -7.66
N TRP A 2 9.52 -9.58 -6.89
CA TRP A 2 10.57 -8.61 -6.61
C TRP A 2 11.79 -9.33 -6.00
N SER A 3 12.90 -9.44 -6.75
CA SER A 3 14.16 -9.90 -6.18
C SER A 3 14.67 -8.81 -5.24
N VAL A 4 15.15 -9.19 -4.04
CA VAL A 4 15.85 -8.28 -3.13
C VAL A 4 17.20 -7.91 -3.77
N GLY A 5 17.14 -6.98 -4.72
CA GLY A 5 18.30 -6.40 -5.37
C GLY A 5 18.86 -5.24 -4.54
N LYS A 6 19.46 -4.26 -5.20
CA LYS A 6 19.86 -3.01 -4.55
C LYS A 6 18.62 -2.34 -3.91
N PRO A 7 18.68 -1.91 -2.64
CA PRO A 7 17.59 -1.18 -2.00
C PRO A 7 17.21 0.07 -2.78
N ILE A 8 15.91 0.39 -2.84
CA ILE A 8 15.42 1.64 -3.42
C ILE A 8 15.59 2.76 -2.38
N THR A 9 16.41 3.75 -2.70
CA THR A 9 16.81 4.79 -1.74
C THR A 9 16.47 6.21 -2.18
N THR A 10 16.28 6.43 -3.48
CA THR A 10 15.95 7.74 -4.06
C THR A 10 14.61 7.73 -4.78
N GLY A 11 14.01 8.90 -4.98
CA GLY A 11 12.77 9.04 -5.73
C GLY A 11 12.92 8.57 -7.18
N GLN A 12 14.09 8.77 -7.79
CA GLN A 12 14.37 8.31 -9.15
C GLN A 12 14.45 6.79 -9.25
N GLU A 13 15.15 6.13 -8.31
CA GLU A 13 15.18 4.66 -8.24
C GLU A 13 13.77 4.09 -8.03
N TYR A 14 12.94 4.76 -7.22
CA TYR A 14 11.55 4.39 -7.05
C TYR A 14 10.74 4.51 -8.33
N ILE A 15 10.83 5.62 -9.07
CA ILE A 15 10.10 5.79 -10.35
C ILE A 15 10.53 4.69 -11.33
N GLU A 16 11.82 4.39 -11.40
CA GLU A 16 12.34 3.35 -12.28
C GLU A 16 11.82 1.95 -11.89
N SER A 17 11.72 1.67 -10.59
CA SER A 17 11.18 0.40 -10.09
C SER A 17 9.73 0.13 -10.50
N LEU A 18 8.96 1.16 -10.89
CA LEU A 18 7.58 1.01 -11.32
C LEU A 18 7.43 0.66 -12.81
N ARG A 19 8.51 0.77 -13.60
CA ARG A 19 8.47 0.48 -15.04
C ARG A 19 8.42 -1.01 -15.31
N ASN A 20 7.96 -1.39 -16.50
CA ASN A 20 7.96 -2.77 -17.00
C ASN A 20 7.20 -3.77 -16.08
N ARG A 21 6.17 -3.29 -15.38
CA ARG A 21 5.25 -4.13 -14.60
C ARG A 21 4.04 -4.48 -15.46
N GLU A 22 3.67 -5.76 -15.48
CA GLU A 22 2.46 -6.22 -16.16
C GLU A 22 1.21 -5.95 -15.30
N LEU A 23 0.74 -4.70 -15.27
CA LEU A 23 -0.46 -4.31 -14.53
C LEU A 23 -1.67 -4.20 -15.46
N SER A 24 -2.81 -4.78 -15.05
CA SER A 24 -4.09 -4.54 -15.71
C SER A 24 -4.78 -3.31 -15.11
N VAL A 25 -4.43 -2.12 -15.61
CA VAL A 25 -4.99 -0.83 -15.16
C VAL A 25 -5.94 -0.28 -16.22
N TYR A 26 -7.17 0.06 -15.82
CA TYR A 26 -8.18 0.66 -16.69
C TYR A 26 -8.55 2.07 -16.24
N LEU A 27 -8.59 3.01 -17.19
CA LEU A 27 -9.01 4.39 -17.00
C LEU A 27 -9.82 4.83 -18.23
N PHE A 28 -10.95 5.50 -18.01
CA PHE A 28 -11.87 5.95 -19.08
C PHE A 28 -12.31 4.85 -20.08
N GLY A 29 -12.38 3.60 -19.61
CA GLY A 29 -12.80 2.46 -20.43
C GLY A 29 -11.66 1.83 -21.26
N GLU A 30 -10.45 2.37 -21.17
CA GLU A 30 -9.28 1.88 -21.88
C GLU A 30 -8.25 1.29 -20.92
N GLN A 31 -7.51 0.30 -21.38
CA GLN A 31 -6.37 -0.23 -20.64
C GLN A 31 -5.18 0.70 -20.82
N ILE A 32 -4.50 1.05 -19.73
CA ILE A 32 -3.33 1.91 -19.74
C ILE A 32 -2.07 1.05 -19.89
N ASP A 33 -1.31 1.28 -20.95
CA ASP A 33 -0.07 0.54 -21.25
C ASP A 33 1.07 0.91 -20.28
N ASP A 34 1.29 2.22 -20.05
CA ASP A 34 2.33 2.71 -19.13
C ASP A 34 1.75 3.68 -18.10
N PRO A 35 1.37 3.18 -16.90
CA PRO A 35 0.91 4.04 -15.81
C PRO A 35 1.96 5.03 -15.30
N VAL A 36 3.26 4.79 -15.52
CA VAL A 36 4.34 5.64 -15.03
C VAL A 36 4.42 6.95 -15.82
N GLU A 37 4.17 6.88 -17.13
CA GLU A 37 4.19 8.05 -18.01
C GLU A 37 2.80 8.67 -18.24
N HIS A 38 1.73 8.02 -17.80
CA HIS A 38 0.38 8.54 -17.98
C HIS A 38 0.18 9.88 -17.22
N PRO A 39 -0.21 10.99 -17.89
CA PRO A 39 -0.24 12.33 -17.29
C PRO A 39 -1.16 12.45 -16.07
N ILE A 40 -2.28 11.72 -16.04
CA ILE A 40 -3.19 11.69 -14.88
C ILE A 40 -2.58 10.95 -13.67
N ILE A 41 -1.69 9.99 -13.89
CA ILE A 41 -1.16 9.10 -12.85
C ILE A 41 0.18 9.62 -12.33
N ARG A 42 1.03 10.16 -13.21
CA ARG A 42 2.40 10.62 -12.89
C ARG A 42 2.48 11.58 -11.69
N PRO A 43 1.58 12.56 -11.48
CA PRO A 43 1.63 13.43 -10.31
C PRO A 43 1.59 12.65 -8.98
N SER A 44 0.77 11.58 -8.93
CA SER A 44 0.67 10.72 -7.74
C SER A 44 1.96 9.92 -7.49
N ILE A 45 2.66 9.50 -8.54
CA ILE A 45 3.96 8.83 -8.46
C ILE A 45 5.01 9.81 -7.93
N ASN A 46 5.03 11.04 -8.44
CA ASN A 46 5.97 12.08 -8.00
C ASN A 46 5.79 12.37 -6.49
N ALA A 47 4.55 12.42 -5.99
CA ALA A 47 4.28 12.66 -4.57
C ALA A 47 4.84 11.54 -3.68
N LEU A 48 4.77 10.29 -4.13
CA LEU A 48 5.36 9.15 -3.42
C LEU A 48 6.90 9.17 -3.54
N ALA A 49 7.45 9.53 -4.70
CA ALA A 49 8.90 9.67 -4.90
C ALA A 49 9.53 10.65 -3.89
N ALA A 50 8.83 11.75 -3.57
CA ALA A 50 9.26 12.71 -2.56
C ALA A 50 9.47 12.09 -1.15
N THR A 51 8.86 10.94 -0.85
CA THR A 51 9.08 10.21 0.42
C THR A 51 10.47 9.58 0.50
N TYR A 52 11.05 9.19 -0.64
CA TYR A 52 12.42 8.70 -0.71
C TYR A 52 13.42 9.87 -0.66
N ASP A 53 13.16 10.93 -1.41
CA ASP A 53 14.03 12.11 -1.45
C ASP A 53 14.12 12.81 -0.09
N LEU A 54 13.02 12.83 0.69
CA LEU A 54 13.05 13.35 2.06
C LEU A 54 13.95 12.51 2.98
N ALA A 55 13.97 11.18 2.82
CA ALA A 55 14.85 10.31 3.62
C ALA A 55 16.34 10.52 3.31
N GLN A 56 16.67 10.98 2.10
CA GLN A 56 18.03 11.36 1.72
C GLN A 56 18.41 12.74 2.25
N THR A 57 17.51 13.72 2.11
CA THR A 57 17.79 15.13 2.43
C THR A 57 17.59 15.48 3.90
N ASN A 58 16.74 14.74 4.62
CA ASN A 58 16.49 14.90 6.04
C ASN A 58 16.34 13.53 6.73
N PRO A 59 17.44 12.77 6.84
CA PRO A 59 17.41 11.41 7.36
C PRO A 59 16.95 11.33 8.82
N ASP A 60 17.27 12.31 9.66
CA ASP A 60 16.86 12.31 11.07
C ASP A 60 15.33 12.31 11.21
N LEU A 61 14.64 12.95 10.25
CA LEU A 61 13.19 12.98 10.21
C LEU A 61 12.59 11.76 9.51
N ALA A 62 13.15 11.32 8.38
CA ALA A 62 12.49 10.39 7.46
C ALA A 62 13.18 9.02 7.31
N ALA A 63 14.21 8.73 8.10
CA ALA A 63 14.82 7.41 8.22
C ALA A 63 14.89 6.95 9.68
N SER A 64 15.02 5.64 9.89
CA SER A 64 15.25 5.01 11.20
C SER A 64 16.18 3.80 11.05
N VAL A 65 16.79 3.32 12.13
CA VAL A 65 17.49 2.03 12.12
C VAL A 65 16.49 0.96 12.50
N SER A 66 16.34 -0.07 11.66
CA SER A 66 15.44 -1.17 11.96
C SER A 66 16.05 -2.10 13.02
N PRO A 67 15.31 -2.50 14.06
CA PRO A 67 15.79 -3.49 15.03
C PRO A 67 15.84 -4.90 14.41
N TYR A 68 15.17 -5.12 13.28
CA TYR A 68 15.08 -6.44 12.62
C TYR A 68 16.20 -6.67 11.61
N THR A 69 16.70 -5.60 10.97
CA THR A 69 17.77 -5.70 9.95
C THR A 69 19.08 -5.07 10.40
N GLY A 70 19.06 -4.19 11.40
CA GLY A 70 20.22 -3.36 11.78
C GLY A 70 20.58 -2.28 10.77
N GLU A 71 19.81 -2.15 9.68
CA GLU A 71 20.07 -1.22 8.59
C GLU A 71 19.26 0.07 8.76
N LYS A 72 19.75 1.15 8.13
CA LYS A 72 19.01 2.39 8.01
C LYS A 72 17.93 2.23 6.93
N ILE A 73 16.67 2.35 7.33
CA ILE A 73 15.48 2.19 6.49
C ILE A 73 14.69 3.49 6.39
N ASN A 74 13.83 3.59 5.38
CA ASN A 74 12.85 4.67 5.32
C ASN A 74 11.87 4.54 6.51
N ARG A 75 11.56 5.65 7.19
CA ARG A 75 10.70 5.65 8.40
C ARG A 75 9.29 5.14 8.12
N PHE A 76 8.80 5.18 6.88
CA PHE A 76 7.54 4.54 6.50
C PHE A 76 7.53 3.01 6.61
N LEU A 77 8.70 2.37 6.75
CA LEU A 77 8.85 0.92 6.94
C LEU A 77 9.25 0.57 8.38
N HIS A 78 9.32 1.54 9.28
CA HIS A 78 9.73 1.35 10.67
C HIS A 78 8.57 0.90 11.55
N ILE A 79 8.81 -0.04 12.45
CA ILE A 79 7.91 -0.37 13.55
C ILE A 79 8.26 0.57 14.70
N ALA A 80 7.33 1.43 15.11
CA ALA A 80 7.59 2.40 16.18
C ALA A 80 7.88 1.68 17.50
N GLU A 81 9.03 1.98 18.11
CA GLU A 81 9.48 1.32 19.34
C GLU A 81 9.12 2.12 20.60
N ASN A 82 8.74 3.38 20.44
CA ASN A 82 8.42 4.31 21.52
C ASN A 82 7.53 5.46 21.03
N ALA A 83 7.11 6.32 21.96
CA ALA A 83 6.24 7.46 21.66
C ALA A 83 6.93 8.53 20.78
N ASP A 84 8.24 8.69 20.88
CA ASP A 84 8.98 9.66 20.07
C ASP A 84 9.00 9.26 18.59
N ASP A 85 9.05 7.96 18.28
CA ASP A 85 8.89 7.46 16.91
C ASP A 85 7.52 7.84 16.32
N LEU A 86 6.43 7.73 17.10
CA LEU A 86 5.10 8.15 16.67
C LEU A 86 5.04 9.66 16.42
N ILE A 87 5.70 10.46 17.26
CA ILE A 87 5.83 11.91 17.06
C ILE A 87 6.61 12.21 15.77
N LEU A 88 7.69 11.46 15.50
CA LEU A 88 8.48 11.63 14.28
C LEU A 88 7.71 11.25 13.02
N GLN A 89 6.85 10.22 13.07
CA GLN A 89 5.91 9.92 11.97
C GLN A 89 5.03 11.14 11.65
N ASN A 90 4.44 11.77 12.66
CA ASN A 90 3.60 12.96 12.50
C ASN A 90 4.38 14.16 11.93
N LYS A 91 5.59 14.41 12.45
CA LYS A 91 6.48 15.48 11.94
C LYS A 91 6.88 15.24 10.48
N MET A 92 7.21 14.00 10.13
CA MET A 92 7.54 13.59 8.76
C MET A 92 6.34 13.79 7.83
N GLN A 93 5.15 13.34 8.23
CA GLN A 93 3.91 13.48 7.46
C GLN A 93 3.57 14.97 7.22
N ARG A 94 3.69 15.82 8.25
CA ARG A 94 3.50 17.27 8.09
C ARG A 94 4.50 17.88 7.11
N LYS A 95 5.77 17.49 7.19
CA LYS A 95 6.81 17.99 6.26
C LYS A 95 6.51 17.57 4.82
N LEU A 96 6.09 16.33 4.60
CA LEU A 96 5.70 15.86 3.26
C LEU A 96 4.44 16.57 2.74
N GLY A 97 3.48 16.86 3.61
CA GLY A 97 2.33 17.70 3.26
C GLY A 97 2.76 19.10 2.79
N GLN A 98 3.73 19.72 3.48
CA GLN A 98 4.29 21.02 3.05
C GLN A 98 5.04 20.95 1.72
N LEU A 99 5.75 19.85 1.46
CA LEU A 99 6.56 19.69 0.24
C LEU A 99 5.71 19.37 -1.00
N THR A 100 4.62 18.62 -0.81
CA THR A 100 3.85 18.05 -1.93
C THR A 100 2.48 18.71 -2.11
N GLY A 101 1.86 19.21 -1.04
CA GLY A 101 0.50 19.75 -1.08
C GLY A 101 -0.59 18.70 -1.40
N THR A 102 -0.28 17.40 -1.31
CA THR A 102 -1.19 16.32 -1.68
C THR A 102 -0.99 15.07 -0.80
N CYS A 103 -1.71 13.99 -1.09
CA CYS A 103 -1.48 12.68 -0.49
C CYS A 103 -0.25 11.98 -1.11
N PHE A 104 0.75 11.73 -0.27
CA PHE A 104 1.99 11.00 -0.61
C PHE A 104 1.90 9.48 -0.35
N GLN A 105 0.70 8.98 -0.04
CA GLN A 105 0.25 7.58 -0.10
C GLN A 105 0.90 6.56 0.86
N ARG A 106 2.16 6.71 1.26
CA ARG A 106 2.93 5.68 1.98
C ARG A 106 2.53 5.46 3.44
N CYS A 107 1.72 6.35 4.02
CA CYS A 107 1.24 6.25 5.41
C CYS A 107 0.37 5.00 5.65
N VAL A 108 -0.49 4.62 4.70
CA VAL A 108 -1.39 3.46 4.89
C VAL A 108 -0.62 2.15 5.06
N GLY A 109 0.52 2.00 4.40
CA GLY A 109 1.40 0.84 4.56
C GLY A 109 2.11 0.84 5.90
N MET A 110 2.61 2.00 6.35
CA MET A 110 3.27 2.19 7.65
C MET A 110 2.33 1.83 8.82
N ASP A 111 1.08 2.31 8.78
CA ASP A 111 0.10 2.06 9.82
C ASP A 111 -0.37 0.58 9.80
N ALA A 112 -0.45 -0.02 8.60
CA ALA A 112 -0.75 -1.45 8.45
C ALA A 112 0.35 -2.33 9.05
N ILE A 113 1.63 -2.08 8.78
CA ILE A 113 2.71 -2.90 9.37
C ILE A 113 2.81 -2.72 10.88
N ASN A 114 2.59 -1.51 11.41
CA ASN A 114 2.64 -1.26 12.86
C ASN A 114 1.50 -1.99 13.59
N SER A 115 0.29 -1.98 13.01
CA SER A 115 -0.85 -2.72 13.59
C SER A 115 -0.71 -4.24 13.44
N LEU A 116 -0.24 -4.73 12.30
CA LEU A 116 -0.03 -6.16 12.09
C LEU A 116 1.07 -6.73 12.98
N HIS A 117 2.08 -5.93 13.33
CA HIS A 117 3.14 -6.36 14.24
C HIS A 117 2.57 -6.83 15.58
N SER A 118 1.71 -6.03 16.24
CA SER A 118 1.10 -6.43 17.52
C SER A 118 0.02 -7.49 17.36
N VAL A 119 -0.86 -7.36 16.36
CA VAL A 119 -1.98 -8.28 16.16
C VAL A 119 -1.49 -9.71 15.87
N THR A 120 -0.49 -9.87 15.02
CA THR A 120 0.06 -11.20 14.71
C THR A 120 0.74 -11.84 15.91
N TYR A 121 1.43 -11.03 16.74
CA TYR A 121 2.03 -11.50 18.00
C TYR A 121 0.96 -12.05 18.95
N ASP A 122 -0.10 -11.27 19.22
CA ASP A 122 -1.19 -11.68 20.11
C ASP A 122 -1.94 -12.92 19.58
N MET A 123 -2.09 -13.02 18.26
CA MET A 123 -2.69 -14.19 17.62
C MET A 123 -1.84 -15.45 17.86
N ASP A 124 -0.52 -15.36 17.69
CA ASP A 124 0.38 -16.50 17.90
C ASP A 124 0.38 -16.94 19.37
N GLN A 125 0.33 -16.01 20.33
CA GLN A 125 0.20 -16.33 21.76
C GLN A 125 -1.07 -17.12 22.08
N LYS A 126 -2.17 -16.82 21.40
CA LYS A 126 -3.47 -17.45 21.65
C LYS A 126 -3.66 -18.77 20.89
N TYR A 127 -3.26 -18.80 19.62
CA TYR A 127 -3.59 -19.89 18.69
C TYR A 127 -2.40 -20.79 18.36
N GLN A 128 -1.21 -20.52 18.91
CA GLN A 128 0.02 -21.26 18.63
C GLN A 128 0.32 -21.34 17.11
N SER A 129 0.00 -20.27 16.40
CA SER A 129 0.28 -20.08 14.97
C SER A 129 1.69 -19.52 14.73
N ASP A 130 2.03 -19.29 13.47
CA ASP A 130 3.33 -18.76 13.01
C ASP A 130 3.18 -17.42 12.25
N TYR A 131 2.10 -16.68 12.50
CA TYR A 131 1.77 -15.47 11.73
C TYR A 131 2.76 -14.34 11.97
N HIS A 132 3.24 -14.18 13.21
CA HIS A 132 4.19 -13.13 13.56
C HIS A 132 5.53 -13.37 12.87
N GLN A 133 6.01 -14.63 12.85
CA GLN A 133 7.25 -14.96 12.16
C GLN A 133 7.14 -14.75 10.63
N LYS A 134 6.01 -15.10 10.02
CA LYS A 134 5.72 -14.80 8.61
C LYS A 134 5.69 -13.29 8.35
N PHE A 135 5.06 -12.53 9.23
CA PHE A 135 5.02 -11.06 9.17
C PHE A 135 6.42 -10.44 9.27
N LEU A 136 7.26 -10.87 10.23
CA LEU A 136 8.63 -10.37 10.37
C LEU A 136 9.49 -10.72 9.15
N SER A 137 9.31 -11.90 8.56
CA SER A 137 10.00 -12.31 7.32
C SER A 137 9.60 -11.42 6.13
N PHE A 138 8.31 -11.08 6.02
CA PHE A 138 7.85 -10.11 5.02
C PHE A 138 8.38 -8.70 5.29
N LEU A 139 8.31 -8.23 6.54
CA LEU A 139 8.75 -6.91 6.97
C LEU A 139 10.25 -6.69 6.68
N THR A 140 11.10 -7.66 7.02
CA THR A 140 12.54 -7.58 6.75
C THR A 140 12.82 -7.54 5.24
N MET A 141 12.12 -8.34 4.44
CA MET A 141 12.24 -8.30 2.97
C MET A 141 11.88 -6.91 2.40
N VAL A 142 10.76 -6.32 2.83
CA VAL A 142 10.36 -4.98 2.35
C VAL A 142 11.27 -3.87 2.86
N GLN A 143 11.80 -4.00 4.08
CA GLN A 143 12.80 -3.09 4.63
C GLN A 143 14.10 -3.12 3.83
N HIS A 144 14.64 -4.31 3.53
CA HIS A 144 15.83 -4.46 2.70
C HIS A 144 15.62 -3.94 1.28
N GLY A 145 14.46 -4.21 0.67
CA GLY A 145 14.16 -3.71 -0.68
C GLY A 145 13.86 -2.20 -0.74
N GLY A 146 13.57 -1.57 0.39
CA GLY A 146 13.07 -0.19 0.44
C GLY A 146 11.68 -0.03 -0.18
N PHE A 147 10.88 -1.11 -0.24
CA PHE A 147 9.65 -1.16 -1.03
C PHE A 147 8.51 -0.28 -0.50
N VAL A 148 7.52 -0.03 -1.37
CA VAL A 148 6.27 0.65 -1.03
C VAL A 148 5.19 -0.39 -0.74
N ILE A 149 4.50 -0.21 0.37
CA ILE A 149 3.36 -1.04 0.80
C ILE A 149 2.10 -0.18 0.77
N SER A 150 1.02 -0.70 0.20
CA SER A 150 -0.33 -0.13 0.34
C SER A 150 -1.20 -1.04 1.20
N GLY A 151 -1.94 -0.44 2.13
CA GLY A 151 -2.85 -1.13 3.03
C GLY A 151 -4.24 -1.25 2.40
N ALA A 152 -4.65 -2.47 2.10
CA ALA A 152 -5.90 -2.78 1.40
C ALA A 152 -6.97 -3.36 2.33
N MET A 153 -7.60 -2.46 3.09
CA MET A 153 -8.59 -2.82 4.12
C MET A 153 -10.04 -2.72 3.63
N THR A 154 -10.45 -1.58 3.09
CA THR A 154 -11.87 -1.30 2.80
C THR A 154 -12.42 -2.10 1.62
N ASP A 155 -13.37 -3.01 1.87
CA ASP A 155 -14.14 -3.71 0.85
C ASP A 155 -15.20 -2.80 0.18
N VAL A 156 -15.85 -3.28 -0.90
CA VAL A 156 -16.99 -2.57 -1.52
C VAL A 156 -18.27 -2.58 -0.66
N LYS A 157 -18.40 -3.57 0.23
CA LYS A 157 -19.36 -3.69 1.35
C LYS A 157 -20.84 -3.89 1.04
N GLY A 158 -21.32 -3.63 -0.17
CA GLY A 158 -22.71 -3.93 -0.56
C GLY A 158 -23.76 -3.25 0.32
N ASN A 159 -24.72 -4.01 0.84
CA ASN A 159 -25.70 -3.49 1.80
C ASN A 159 -25.04 -3.28 3.16
N ARG A 160 -24.90 -2.02 3.59
CA ARG A 160 -24.20 -1.65 4.83
C ARG A 160 -24.89 -2.13 6.11
N ASN A 161 -26.15 -2.56 6.03
CA ASN A 161 -26.88 -3.13 7.17
C ASN A 161 -26.65 -4.64 7.37
N LEU A 162 -25.91 -5.29 6.46
CA LEU A 162 -25.69 -6.74 6.47
C LEU A 162 -24.21 -7.07 6.71
N LEU A 163 -23.97 -8.13 7.49
CA LEU A 163 -22.64 -8.72 7.66
C LEU A 163 -22.16 -9.39 6.36
N PRO A 164 -20.85 -9.69 6.21
CA PRO A 164 -20.31 -10.31 5.00
C PRO A 164 -21.05 -11.58 4.58
N HIS A 165 -21.27 -12.53 5.50
CA HIS A 165 -22.01 -13.78 5.22
C HIS A 165 -23.50 -13.61 4.87
N GLN A 166 -24.05 -12.40 5.02
CA GLN A 166 -25.45 -12.08 4.74
C GLN A 166 -25.63 -11.34 3.41
N GLN A 167 -24.54 -10.92 2.75
CA GLN A 167 -24.62 -10.25 1.46
C GLN A 167 -25.18 -11.21 0.40
N SER A 168 -25.96 -10.67 -0.54
CA SER A 168 -26.50 -11.45 -1.67
C SER A 168 -25.40 -11.93 -2.61
N ASP A 169 -24.35 -11.12 -2.75
CA ASP A 169 -23.12 -11.49 -3.45
C ASP A 169 -21.99 -11.64 -2.40
N PRO A 170 -21.43 -12.85 -2.23
CA PRO A 170 -20.40 -13.10 -1.22
C PRO A 170 -19.07 -12.39 -1.53
N ASP A 171 -18.85 -11.90 -2.75
CA ASP A 171 -17.61 -11.25 -3.18
C ASP A 171 -17.60 -9.72 -2.94
N LEU A 172 -18.67 -9.18 -2.36
CA LEU A 172 -18.74 -7.79 -1.88
C LEU A 172 -17.78 -7.52 -0.70
N TYR A 173 -17.21 -8.59 -0.14
CA TYR A 173 -16.08 -8.58 0.80
C TYR A 173 -15.04 -9.59 0.31
N VAL A 174 -13.76 -9.26 0.43
CA VAL A 174 -12.69 -10.18 0.07
C VAL A 174 -12.73 -11.40 0.99
N ARG A 175 -12.74 -12.59 0.39
CA ARG A 175 -12.80 -13.88 1.10
C ARG A 175 -11.87 -14.90 0.49
N VAL A 176 -11.53 -15.91 1.29
CA VAL A 176 -10.90 -17.13 0.82
C VAL A 176 -11.96 -17.97 0.08
N VAL A 177 -11.66 -18.33 -1.16
CA VAL A 177 -12.51 -19.17 -2.02
C VAL A 177 -12.00 -20.60 -2.14
N ASP A 178 -10.69 -20.80 -1.96
CA ASP A 178 -10.06 -22.11 -2.02
C ASP A 178 -8.75 -22.12 -1.23
N ARG A 179 -8.27 -23.32 -0.87
CA ARG A 179 -7.03 -23.56 -0.12
C ARG A 179 -6.36 -24.83 -0.62
N ASN A 180 -5.05 -24.78 -0.81
CA ASN A 180 -4.23 -25.95 -1.14
C ASN A 180 -2.97 -25.97 -0.25
N GLU A 181 -2.05 -26.88 -0.53
CA GLU A 181 -0.80 -27.02 0.22
C GLU A 181 0.14 -25.81 0.09
N ASP A 182 0.05 -25.06 -1.02
CA ASP A 182 0.89 -23.89 -1.29
C ASP A 182 0.33 -22.59 -0.70
N GLY A 183 -0.98 -22.52 -0.43
CA GLY A 183 -1.58 -21.31 0.14
C GLY A 183 -3.09 -21.21 -0.02
N VAL A 184 -3.56 -19.97 -0.21
CA VAL A 184 -4.99 -19.62 -0.26
C VAL A 184 -5.29 -18.81 -1.52
N PHE A 185 -6.48 -19.04 -2.08
CA PHE A 185 -7.02 -18.24 -3.18
C PHE A 185 -8.07 -17.28 -2.61
N ILE A 186 -7.95 -15.99 -2.93
CA ILE A 186 -8.89 -14.96 -2.48
C ILE A 186 -9.65 -14.35 -3.66
N ARG A 187 -10.89 -13.92 -3.40
CA ARG A 187 -11.75 -13.23 -4.38
C ARG A 187 -12.56 -12.14 -3.70
N GLY A 188 -12.79 -11.04 -4.42
CA GLY A 188 -13.55 -9.89 -3.98
C GLY A 188 -12.93 -8.59 -4.49
N ALA A 189 -13.29 -7.45 -3.90
CA ALA A 189 -12.75 -6.15 -4.29
C ALA A 189 -12.49 -5.24 -3.07
N LYS A 190 -11.37 -4.52 -3.13
CA LYS A 190 -11.03 -3.43 -2.21
C LYS A 190 -11.22 -2.09 -2.91
N ALA A 191 -11.93 -1.17 -2.28
CA ALA A 191 -12.29 0.13 -2.84
C ALA A 191 -11.44 1.27 -2.24
N HIS A 192 -11.30 2.37 -2.97
CA HIS A 192 -10.61 3.59 -2.53
C HIS A 192 -9.15 3.35 -2.11
N GLN A 193 -8.44 2.54 -2.91
CA GLN A 193 -7.11 2.05 -2.60
C GLN A 193 -6.02 3.05 -2.94
N THR A 194 -5.67 3.90 -1.98
CA THR A 194 -4.65 4.95 -2.11
C THR A 194 -3.31 4.36 -2.56
N GLY A 195 -2.80 4.86 -3.70
CA GLY A 195 -1.47 4.52 -4.21
C GLY A 195 -1.27 3.05 -4.56
N CYS A 196 -2.31 2.25 -4.73
CA CYS A 196 -2.18 0.80 -4.97
C CYS A 196 -1.35 0.49 -6.23
N ILE A 197 -1.62 1.16 -7.36
CA ILE A 197 -0.84 1.00 -8.60
C ILE A 197 0.60 1.53 -8.48
N ASN A 198 0.85 2.42 -7.52
CA ASN A 198 2.16 3.02 -7.23
C ASN A 198 2.95 2.22 -6.17
N SER A 199 2.39 1.11 -5.69
CA SER A 199 3.01 0.28 -4.66
C SER A 199 3.74 -0.91 -5.25
N HIS A 200 4.57 -1.57 -4.43
CA HIS A 200 5.19 -2.85 -4.78
C HIS A 200 4.38 -4.02 -4.23
N TRP A 201 3.85 -3.82 -3.02
CA TRP A 201 3.06 -4.81 -2.29
C TRP A 201 1.74 -4.21 -1.81
N LEU A 202 0.71 -5.05 -1.79
CA LEU A 202 -0.58 -4.80 -1.15
C LEU A 202 -0.68 -5.70 0.08
N ILE A 203 -1.10 -5.14 1.21
CA ILE A 203 -1.52 -5.94 2.37
C ILE A 203 -3.04 -5.93 2.42
N VAL A 204 -3.66 -7.04 2.05
CA VAL A 204 -5.10 -7.26 2.18
C VAL A 204 -5.42 -7.47 3.65
N MET A 205 -6.45 -6.78 4.17
CA MET A 205 -6.92 -6.89 5.56
C MET A 205 -8.46 -6.86 5.63
N PRO A 206 -9.10 -7.48 6.64
CA PRO A 206 -10.54 -7.37 6.83
C PRO A 206 -10.94 -5.97 7.32
N THR A 207 -12.08 -5.46 6.85
CA THR A 207 -12.51 -4.06 7.13
C THR A 207 -13.35 -3.87 8.40
N LEU A 208 -13.81 -4.94 9.04
CA LEU A 208 -14.76 -4.87 10.15
C LEU A 208 -14.63 -6.07 11.10
N ARG A 209 -15.34 -6.01 12.22
CA ARG A 209 -15.45 -7.13 13.17
C ARG A 209 -16.16 -8.31 12.53
N LEU A 210 -15.50 -9.46 12.49
CA LEU A 210 -16.03 -10.70 11.92
C LEU A 210 -16.63 -11.61 13.01
N THR A 211 -17.66 -12.37 12.66
CA THR A 211 -18.22 -13.44 13.49
C THR A 211 -17.71 -14.80 13.05
N GLU A 212 -18.08 -15.86 13.77
CA GLU A 212 -17.77 -17.23 13.35
C GLU A 212 -18.35 -17.60 11.98
N LYS A 213 -19.51 -17.03 11.60
CA LYS A 213 -20.10 -17.23 10.27
C LYS A 213 -19.31 -16.53 9.16
N ASP A 214 -18.42 -15.60 9.51
CA ASP A 214 -17.61 -14.83 8.58
C ASP A 214 -16.16 -15.36 8.48
N LYS A 215 -15.88 -16.58 8.93
CA LYS A 215 -14.52 -17.18 8.95
C LYS A 215 -13.78 -17.11 7.61
N THR A 216 -14.48 -17.21 6.47
CA THR A 216 -13.85 -17.11 5.13
C THR A 216 -13.37 -15.70 4.79
N TYR A 217 -13.88 -14.67 5.45
CA TYR A 217 -13.49 -13.26 5.27
C TYR A 217 -12.35 -12.84 6.20
N ALA A 218 -11.98 -13.68 7.16
CA ALA A 218 -10.90 -13.43 8.11
C ALA A 218 -9.54 -13.75 7.47
N ILE A 219 -9.13 -12.94 6.50
CA ILE A 219 -7.87 -13.10 5.76
C ILE A 219 -7.03 -11.83 5.79
N VAL A 220 -5.76 -12.00 6.15
CA VAL A 220 -4.70 -11.02 5.95
C VAL A 220 -3.65 -11.66 5.05
N GLY A 221 -3.17 -10.94 4.03
CA GLY A 221 -2.15 -11.45 3.13
C GLY A 221 -1.44 -10.34 2.38
N ALA A 222 -0.11 -10.46 2.25
CA ALA A 222 0.69 -9.60 1.39
C ALA A 222 0.76 -10.19 -0.02
N ILE A 223 0.39 -9.42 -1.04
CA ILE A 223 0.44 -9.81 -2.45
C ILE A 223 1.21 -8.77 -3.27
N PRO A 224 2.04 -9.19 -4.24
CA PRO A 224 2.63 -8.26 -5.20
C PRO A 224 1.53 -7.50 -5.97
N VAL A 225 1.78 -6.23 -6.29
CA VAL A 225 0.85 -5.40 -7.08
C VAL A 225 0.64 -5.93 -8.50
N ASP A 226 1.61 -6.67 -9.03
CA ASP A 226 1.57 -7.34 -10.35
C ASP A 226 1.10 -8.81 -10.25
N ALA A 227 0.52 -9.25 -9.13
CA ALA A 227 0.03 -10.61 -9.02
C ALA A 227 -1.10 -10.88 -10.02
N LYS A 228 -1.04 -12.06 -10.65
CA LYS A 228 -2.05 -12.50 -11.63
C LYS A 228 -3.46 -12.51 -11.01
N GLY A 229 -4.44 -12.06 -11.78
CA GLY A 229 -5.85 -12.01 -11.36
C GLY A 229 -6.27 -10.70 -10.70
N ILE A 230 -5.37 -9.71 -10.60
CA ILE A 230 -5.72 -8.37 -10.13
C ILE A 230 -6.07 -7.47 -11.32
N THR A 231 -7.21 -6.79 -11.23
CA THR A 231 -7.61 -5.71 -12.16
C THR A 231 -7.81 -4.42 -11.37
N TYR A 232 -7.18 -3.34 -11.83
CA TYR A 232 -7.33 -2.01 -11.26
C TYR A 232 -8.26 -1.17 -12.13
N ILE A 233 -9.31 -0.63 -11.52
CA ILE A 233 -10.19 0.36 -12.15
C ILE A 233 -9.91 1.70 -11.50
N TYR A 234 -9.36 2.64 -12.27
CA TYR A 234 -8.95 3.93 -11.76
C TYR A 234 -10.16 4.79 -11.40
N GLY A 235 -10.16 5.33 -10.18
CA GLY A 235 -11.21 6.22 -9.70
C GLY A 235 -10.98 7.65 -10.22
N ARG A 236 -12.03 8.28 -10.74
CA ARG A 236 -11.95 9.67 -11.19
C ARG A 236 -11.61 10.62 -10.04
N GLN A 237 -10.74 11.58 -10.29
CA GLN A 237 -10.48 12.72 -9.41
C GLN A 237 -11.04 14.02 -10.03
N SER A 238 -11.42 14.97 -9.17
CA SER A 238 -11.86 16.28 -9.63
C SER A 238 -10.75 16.95 -10.45
N SER A 239 -11.10 17.46 -11.64
CA SER A 239 -10.18 18.16 -12.54
C SER A 239 -9.03 17.32 -13.11
N GLU A 240 -9.07 15.99 -13.02
CA GLU A 240 -7.97 15.12 -13.49
C GLU A 240 -7.61 15.29 -14.98
N THR A 241 -8.58 15.64 -15.82
CA THR A 241 -8.37 15.86 -17.26
C THR A 241 -7.55 17.11 -17.55
N ARG A 242 -7.37 18.02 -16.58
CA ARG A 242 -6.53 19.21 -16.75
C ARG A 242 -5.06 18.85 -17.03
N HIS A 243 -4.59 17.71 -16.53
CA HIS A 243 -3.25 17.20 -16.83
C HIS A 243 -3.08 16.75 -18.29
N MET A 244 -4.17 16.66 -19.05
CA MET A 244 -4.19 16.33 -20.48
C MET A 244 -4.40 17.57 -21.36
N GLU A 245 -4.64 18.74 -20.78
CA GLU A 245 -4.84 19.99 -21.52
C GLU A 245 -3.48 20.60 -21.90
N GLU A 246 -3.42 21.34 -23.02
CA GLU A 246 -2.19 22.02 -23.45
C GLU A 246 -1.81 23.20 -22.53
N SER A 247 -2.78 23.72 -21.77
CA SER A 247 -2.59 24.87 -20.89
C SER A 247 -1.99 24.46 -19.56
N THR A 248 -1.00 25.22 -19.11
CA THR A 248 -0.41 25.10 -17.77
C THR A 248 -1.09 26.00 -16.73
N ILE A 249 -1.99 26.89 -17.16
CA ILE A 249 -2.70 27.83 -16.28
C ILE A 249 -3.79 27.10 -15.49
N ASP A 250 -3.93 27.40 -14.19
CA ASP A 250 -4.96 26.83 -13.28
C ASP A 250 -4.97 25.30 -13.14
N THR A 251 -3.83 24.65 -13.40
CA THR A 251 -3.65 23.19 -13.29
C THR A 251 -3.27 22.72 -11.88
N GLY A 252 -3.19 23.63 -10.90
CA GLY A 252 -2.81 23.29 -9.52
C GLY A 252 -1.30 23.10 -9.37
N ASN A 253 -0.89 22.03 -8.67
CA ASN A 253 0.53 21.72 -8.50
C ASN A 253 0.94 20.70 -9.56
N GLN A 254 1.36 21.17 -10.73
CA GLN A 254 1.71 20.31 -11.88
C GLN A 254 2.66 19.15 -11.56
N LYS A 255 3.49 19.28 -10.52
CA LYS A 255 4.38 18.20 -10.12
C LYS A 255 3.66 17.08 -9.35
N PHE A 256 2.63 17.39 -8.57
CA PHE A 256 2.08 16.48 -7.56
C PHE A 256 0.54 16.32 -7.57
N SER A 257 -0.23 17.28 -8.10
CA SER A 257 -1.70 17.28 -8.08
C SER A 257 -2.33 18.18 -9.13
#